data_AF-A0A1E3YGW3-F1
#
_entry.id   AF-A0A1E3YGW3-F1
#
_cell.length_a   1.000
_cell.length_b   1.000
_cell.length_c   1.000
_cell.angle_alpha   90.00
_cell.angle_beta   90.00
_cell.angle_gamma   90.00
#
_symmetry.space_group_name_H-M   'P 1'
#
loop_
_entity.id
_entity.type
_entity.pdbx_description
1 polymer ?
#
loop_
_entity_poly.entity_id
_entity_poly.type
_entity_poly.pdbx_seq_one_letter_code
_entity_poly.pdbx_strand_id
1 'polypeptide(L)'
;MQDVCRTILNSGKFLGRNYSYADEAIYQIGHGRLPGGSPSMWRELNMAHHMTYIVRQLGAQVGEKFRFSHATDEPVQSSFLPDVEGEKA
;
A
#
# COMPACT_ATOMS: atom_id res chain seq x y z
N MET A 1 -6.23 2.56 18.86
CA MET A 1 -5.39 2.38 17.66
C MET A 1 -4.35 3.46 17.45
N GLN A 2 -4.61 4.72 17.79
CA GLN A 2 -3.58 5.77 17.73
C GLN A 2 -2.28 5.39 18.47
N ASP A 3 -2.38 4.90 19.71
CA ASP A 3 -1.18 4.48 20.46
C ASP A 3 -0.46 3.29 19.83
N VAL A 4 -1.21 2.34 19.26
CA VAL A 4 -0.63 1.22 18.50
C VAL A 4 0.17 1.76 17.30
N CYS A 5 -0.40 2.70 16.55
CA CYS A 5 0.31 3.35 15.46
C CYS A 5 1.55 4.09 15.93
N ARG A 6 1.50 4.82 17.05
CA ARG A 6 2.68 5.47 17.63
C ARG A 6 3.77 4.45 17.98
N THR A 7 3.39 3.31 18.57
CA THR A 7 4.32 2.21 18.85
C THR A 7 4.95 1.67 17.56
N ILE A 8 4.17 1.48 16.49
CA ILE A 8 4.69 1.06 15.18
C ILE A 8 5.67 2.09 14.62
N LEU A 9 5.31 3.37 14.62
CA LEU A 9 6.16 4.47 14.14
C LEU A 9 7.49 4.52 14.90
N ASN A 10 7.48 4.26 16.21
CA ASN A 10 8.66 4.28 17.07
C ASN A 10 9.43 2.94 17.12
N SER A 11 8.90 1.87 16.52
CA SER A 11 9.46 0.52 16.63
C SER A 11 10.73 0.29 15.76
N GLY A 12 11.04 1.20 14.84
CA GLY A 12 12.04 0.97 13.80
C GLY A 12 11.63 -0.01 12.70
N LYS A 13 10.44 -0.62 12.80
CA LYS A 13 9.88 -1.54 11.80
C LYS A 13 8.93 -0.86 10.80
N PHE A 14 8.62 0.41 11.02
CA PHE A 14 7.82 1.20 10.10
C PHE A 14 8.61 1.45 8.80
N LEU A 15 8.08 1.00 7.67
CA LEU A 15 8.79 1.04 6.38
C LEU A 15 8.73 2.42 5.70
N GLY A 16 8.02 3.37 6.32
CA GLY A 16 7.97 4.77 5.93
C GLY A 16 6.63 5.16 5.33
N ARG A 17 6.27 6.43 5.52
CA ARG A 17 5.00 7.04 5.09
C ARG A 17 4.64 6.74 3.63
N ASN A 18 5.64 6.79 2.75
CA ASN A 18 5.45 6.58 1.31
C ASN A 18 5.66 5.12 0.88
N TYR A 19 5.68 4.17 1.82
CA TYR A 19 5.91 2.76 1.51
C TYR A 19 4.69 2.08 0.91
N SER A 20 3.50 2.38 1.44
CA SER A 20 2.20 1.91 0.97
C SER A 20 1.10 2.86 1.46
N TYR A 21 -0.11 2.76 0.91
CA TYR A 21 -1.24 3.55 1.45
C TYR A 21 -1.58 3.17 2.90
N ALA A 22 -1.23 1.94 3.33
CA ALA A 22 -1.40 1.54 4.71
C ALA A 22 -0.39 2.20 5.63
N ASP A 23 0.85 2.36 5.19
CA ASP A 23 1.88 3.06 5.95
C ASP A 23 1.55 4.56 6.07
N GLU A 24 0.94 5.16 5.03
CA GLU A 24 0.37 6.50 5.09
C GLU A 24 -0.73 6.57 6.17
N ALA A 25 -1.69 5.64 6.15
CA ALA A 25 -2.77 5.62 7.14
C ALA A 25 -2.23 5.45 8.57
N ILE A 26 -1.28 4.53 8.79
CA ILE A 26 -0.61 4.33 10.09
C ILE A 26 0.05 5.63 10.56
N TYR A 27 0.75 6.33 9.66
CA TYR A 27 1.37 7.62 9.96
C TYR A 27 0.33 8.65 10.39
N GLN A 28 -0.74 8.83 9.61
CA GLN A 28 -1.78 9.82 9.91
C GLN A 28 -2.53 9.50 11.21
N ILE A 29 -2.87 8.22 11.47
CA ILE A 29 -3.54 7.77 12.69
C ILE A 29 -2.63 7.97 13.90
N GLY A 30 -1.34 7.63 13.82
CA GLY A 30 -0.38 7.82 14.92
C GLY A 30 -0.23 9.28 15.34
N HIS A 31 -0.27 10.19 14.37
CA HIS A 31 -0.23 11.64 14.59
C HIS A 31 -1.61 12.25 14.94
N GLY A 32 -2.66 11.45 15.05
CA GLY A 32 -4.00 11.93 15.42
C GLY A 32 -4.71 12.72 14.32
N ARG A 33 -4.27 12.58 13.07
CA ARG A 33 -4.85 13.28 11.89
C ARG A 33 -5.98 12.47 11.24
N LEU A 34 -6.03 11.17 11.49
CA LEU A 34 -7.12 10.28 11.10
C LEU A 34 -7.66 9.51 12.32
N PRO A 35 -8.95 9.16 12.34
CA PRO A 35 -9.51 8.32 13.39
C PRO A 35 -8.91 6.90 13.34
N GLY A 36 -8.93 6.19 14.46
CA GLY A 36 -8.35 4.85 14.57
C GLY A 36 -9.00 3.77 13.69
N GLY A 37 -10.14 4.05 13.06
CA GLY A 37 -10.86 3.17 12.13
C GLY A 37 -11.41 1.87 12.71
N SER A 38 -11.93 1.01 11.82
CA SER A 38 -12.66 -0.22 12.18
C SER A 38 -11.77 -1.47 12.05
N PRO A 39 -12.12 -2.61 12.70
CA PRO A 39 -11.39 -3.87 12.53
C PRO A 39 -11.27 -4.33 11.07
N SER A 40 -12.27 -4.04 10.24
CA SER A 40 -12.20 -4.38 8.80
C SER A 40 -11.17 -3.55 8.07
N MET A 41 -11.11 -2.24 8.36
CA MET A 41 -10.06 -1.36 7.84
C MET A 41 -8.67 -1.87 8.24
N TRP A 42 -8.47 -2.34 9.48
CA TRP A 42 -7.17 -2.88 9.89
C TRP A 42 -6.76 -4.14 9.14
N ARG A 43 -7.70 -5.02 8.78
CA ARG A 43 -7.41 -6.17 7.92
C ARG A 43 -6.96 -5.72 6.53
N GLU A 44 -7.64 -4.74 5.95
CA GLU A 44 -7.28 -4.14 4.66
C GLU A 44 -5.88 -3.50 4.71
N LEU A 45 -5.61 -2.63 5.70
CA LEU A 45 -4.30 -1.98 5.84
C LEU A 45 -3.18 -3.00 6.03
N ASN A 46 -3.41 -4.06 6.80
CA ASN A 46 -2.44 -5.14 6.97
C ASN A 46 -2.14 -5.85 5.63
N MET A 47 -3.18 -6.17 4.85
CA MET A 47 -3.03 -6.80 3.55
C MET A 47 -2.27 -5.90 2.56
N ALA A 48 -2.59 -4.61 2.53
CA ALA A 48 -1.95 -3.64 1.65
C ALA A 48 -0.45 -3.49 1.90
N HIS A 49 -0.07 -3.41 3.19
CA HIS A 49 1.33 -3.35 3.59
C HIS A 49 2.08 -4.62 3.14
N HIS A 50 1.53 -5.80 3.42
CA HIS A 50 2.16 -7.07 3.07
C HIS A 50 2.23 -7.34 1.57
N MET A 51 1.19 -7.02 0.81
CA MET A 51 1.22 -7.14 -0.65
C MET A 51 2.29 -6.24 -1.26
N THR A 52 2.39 -4.99 -0.77
CA THR A 52 3.45 -4.07 -1.20
C THR A 52 4.83 -4.62 -0.90
N TYR A 53 5.01 -5.22 0.29
CA TYR A 53 6.25 -5.90 0.65
C TYR A 53 6.60 -7.05 -0.30
N ILE A 54 5.66 -7.97 -0.52
CA ILE A 54 5.88 -9.15 -1.37
C ILE A 54 6.25 -8.73 -2.80
N VAL A 55 5.49 -7.81 -3.41
CA VAL A 55 5.76 -7.33 -4.78
C VAL A 55 7.16 -6.73 -4.88
N ARG A 56 7.58 -5.94 -3.87
CA ARG A 56 8.94 -5.39 -3.84
C ARG A 56 10.02 -6.44 -3.71
N GLN A 57 9.82 -7.46 -2.88
CA GLN A 57 10.77 -8.56 -2.75
C GLN A 57 10.89 -9.35 -4.07
N LEU A 58 9.78 -9.62 -4.74
CA LEU A 58 9.77 -10.29 -6.04
C LEU A 58 10.49 -9.47 -7.11
N GLY A 59 10.22 -8.17 -7.21
CA GLY A 59 10.94 -7.31 -8.16
C GLY A 59 12.44 -7.23 -7.86
N ALA A 60 12.82 -7.15 -6.58
CA ALA A 60 14.23 -7.15 -6.20
C ALA A 60 14.97 -8.42 -6.65
N GLN A 61 14.30 -9.58 -6.68
CA GLN A 61 14.89 -10.84 -7.18
C GLN A 61 15.19 -10.80 -8.69
N VAL A 62 14.48 -9.98 -9.46
CA VAL A 62 14.68 -9.81 -10.91
C VAL A 62 15.40 -8.51 -11.27
N GLY A 63 15.93 -7.78 -10.29
CA GLY A 63 16.68 -6.54 -10.49
C GLY A 63 15.80 -5.28 -10.68
N GLU A 64 14.49 -5.40 -10.49
CA GLU A 64 13.55 -4.28 -10.60
C GLU A 64 13.57 -3.39 -9.35
N LYS A 65 13.45 -2.08 -9.55
CA LYS A 65 13.42 -1.07 -8.47
C LYS A 65 12.14 -0.25 -8.54
N PHE A 66 11.23 -0.52 -7.63
CA PHE A 66 9.98 0.25 -7.50
C PHE A 66 10.21 1.60 -6.82
N ARG A 67 9.99 2.69 -7.57
CA ARG A 67 9.85 4.04 -7.02
C ARG A 67 8.36 4.33 -6.80
N PHE A 68 8.03 4.94 -5.66
CA PHE A 68 6.71 5.54 -5.51
C PHE A 68 6.67 6.80 -6.38
N SER A 69 5.87 6.78 -7.44
CA SER A 69 5.31 8.00 -7.99
C SER A 69 4.15 8.42 -7.07
N HIS A 70 3.98 9.74 -6.89
CA HIS A 70 2.69 10.23 -6.41
C HIS A 70 1.60 9.68 -7.34
N ALA A 71 0.45 9.32 -6.78
CA ALA A 71 -0.71 8.94 -7.58
C ALA A 71 -0.90 10.02 -8.66
N THR A 72 -0.74 9.63 -9.92
CA THR A 72 -1.16 10.45 -11.04
C THR A 72 -2.67 10.61 -10.93
N ASP A 73 -3.20 11.78 -11.27
CA ASP A 73 -4.62 12.10 -11.10
C ASP A 73 -5.57 11.12 -11.82
N GLU A 74 -5.05 10.33 -12.77
CA GLU A 74 -5.79 9.28 -13.46
C GLU A 74 -5.32 7.87 -13.04
N PRO A 75 -6.21 7.04 -12.45
CA PRO A 75 -5.91 5.63 -12.22
C PRO A 75 -5.88 4.88 -13.56
N VAL A 76 -4.70 4.41 -13.98
CA VAL A 76 -4.56 3.53 -15.14
C VAL A 76 -4.66 2.08 -14.68
N GLN A 77 -5.76 1.40 -15.02
CA GLN A 77 -5.87 -0.04 -14.84
C GLN A 77 -5.04 -0.75 -15.91
N SER A 78 -3.89 -1.30 -15.55
CA SER A 78 -3.13 -2.20 -16.41
C SER A 78 -3.75 -3.60 -16.38
N SER A 79 -4.34 -4.04 -17.50
CA SER A 79 -4.75 -5.44 -17.68
C SER A 79 -3.51 -6.31 -17.95
N PHE A 80 -3.43 -7.48 -17.29
CA PHE A 80 -2.46 -8.52 -17.64
C PHE A 80 -2.99 -9.50 -18.71
N LEU A 81 -4.28 -9.39 -19.04
CA LEU A 81 -4.90 -10.22 -20.06
C LEU A 81 -4.78 -9.50 -21.40
N PRO A 82 -4.40 -10.23 -22.47
CA PRO A 82 -4.44 -9.67 -23.82
C PRO A 82 -5.86 -9.22 -24.14
N ASP A 83 -5.96 -8.09 -24.85
CA ASP A 83 -7.24 -7.62 -25.35
C ASP A 83 -7.84 -8.73 -26.23
N VAL A 84 -8.99 -9.25 -25.81
CA VAL A 84 -9.72 -10.23 -26.60
C VAL A 84 -10.34 -9.46 -27.74
N GLU A 85 -9.78 -9.59 -28.95
CA GLU A 85 -10.37 -9.01 -30.16
C GLU A 85 -11.82 -9.51 -30.26
N GLY A 86 -12.75 -8.57 -30.22
CA GLY A 86 -14.18 -8.86 -30.17
C GLY A 86 -14.62 -9.76 -31.31
N GLU A 87 -15.31 -10.84 -30.94
CA GLU A 87 -16.21 -11.58 -31.82
C GLU A 87 -17.26 -10.57 -32.33
N LYS A 88 -17.17 -10.21 -33.60
CA LYS A 88 -18.21 -9.43 -34.27
C LYS A 88 -19.46 -10.31 -34.35
N ALA A 89 -20.52 -9.89 -33.66
CA ALA A 89 -21.88 -10.36 -33.87
C ALA A 89 -22.38 -9.99 -35.27
#